data_AF-A0A925T2J7-F1
#
_entry.id   AF-A0A925T2J7-F1
#
_cell.length_a   1.000
_cell.length_b   1.000
_cell.length_c   1.000
_cell.angle_alpha   90.00
_cell.angle_beta   90.00
_cell.angle_gamma   90.00
#
_symmetry.space_group_name_H-M   'P 1'
#
loop_
_entity.id
_entity.type
_entity.pdbx_description
1 polymer ?
#
loop_
_entity_poly.entity_id
_entity_poly.type
_entity_poly.pdbx_seq_one_letter_code
_entity_poly.pdbx_strand_id
1 'polypeptide(L)'
;MSANTEKPLTFSFIDDDADIRLQLSNDADHALKCVEILTVFLKDLETPGGGPSQAHISFDAVGSIRPKENVVLSHKAWVNGKIADASSDLLARLKVVSGEVKPYVLDISWQDPEGKTRFQRIPVGH
;
A
#
# COMPACT_ATOMS: atom_id res chain seq x y z
N MET A 1 10.52 -13.41 26.22
CA MET A 1 9.32 -13.70 25.40
C MET A 1 9.43 -12.82 24.18
N SER A 2 10.03 -13.34 23.11
CA SER A 2 10.25 -12.58 21.89
C SER A 2 8.89 -12.33 21.25
N ALA A 3 8.44 -11.07 21.24
CA ALA A 3 7.24 -10.68 20.51
C ALA A 3 7.54 -10.89 19.03
N ASN A 4 7.20 -12.08 18.50
CA ASN A 4 6.84 -12.19 17.11
C ASN A 4 5.60 -11.31 16.97
N THR A 5 5.80 -10.04 16.62
CA THR A 5 4.73 -9.19 16.14
C THR A 5 4.26 -9.87 14.86
N GLU A 6 3.26 -10.75 14.99
CA GLU A 6 2.54 -11.27 13.84
C GLU A 6 2.20 -10.07 12.96
N LYS A 7 2.61 -10.15 11.69
CA LYS A 7 2.35 -9.14 10.68
C LYS A 7 0.93 -9.41 10.18
N PRO A 8 -0.10 -8.73 10.70
CA PRO A 8 -1.47 -9.22 10.54
C PRO A 8 -2.05 -8.84 9.18
N LEU A 9 -1.39 -7.93 8.45
CA LEU A 9 -1.87 -7.44 7.17
C LEU A 9 -1.20 -8.18 6.03
N THR A 10 -2.01 -8.72 5.14
CA THR A 10 -1.57 -9.21 3.82
C THR A 10 -2.22 -8.34 2.73
N PHE A 11 -1.68 -8.41 1.51
CA PHE A 11 -2.16 -7.60 0.40
C PHE A 11 -2.29 -8.43 -0.88
N SER A 12 -3.15 -7.96 -1.78
CA SER A 12 -3.20 -8.42 -3.17
C SER A 12 -3.61 -7.27 -4.09
N PHE A 13 -3.25 -7.36 -5.36
CA PHE A 13 -3.75 -6.46 -6.39
C PHE A 13 -4.91 -7.12 -7.11
N ILE A 14 -6.03 -6.41 -7.24
CA ILE A 14 -7.19 -6.84 -8.00
C ILE A 14 -7.18 -6.08 -9.32
N ASP A 15 -7.27 -6.82 -10.42
CA ASP A 15 -7.53 -6.28 -11.76
C ASP A 15 -9.04 -6.13 -11.93
N ASP A 16 -9.50 -4.89 -12.09
CA ASP A 16 -10.84 -4.59 -12.61
C ASP A 16 -10.67 -4.07 -14.05
N ASP A 17 -11.68 -4.25 -14.91
CA ASP A 17 -11.60 -3.99 -16.36
C ASP A 17 -11.18 -2.53 -16.70
N ALA A 18 -11.27 -1.62 -15.73
CA ALA A 18 -10.94 -0.20 -15.87
C ALA A 18 -9.73 0.27 -15.02
N ASP A 19 -9.30 -0.48 -13.99
CA ASP A 19 -8.35 0.01 -13.00
C ASP A 19 -7.76 -1.12 -12.12
N ILE A 20 -6.57 -0.92 -11.58
CA ILE A 20 -5.97 -1.81 -10.58
C ILE A 20 -6.32 -1.29 -9.20
N ARG A 21 -6.68 -2.20 -8.29
CA ARG A 21 -6.99 -1.87 -6.89
C ARG A 21 -6.13 -2.66 -5.93
N LEU A 22 -5.81 -2.04 -4.79
CA LEU A 22 -5.11 -2.70 -3.70
C LEU A 22 -6.14 -3.25 -2.71
N GLN A 23 -6.07 -4.54 -2.43
CA GLN A 23 -6.83 -5.17 -1.35
C GLN A 23 -5.91 -5.41 -0.16
N LEU A 24 -6.36 -5.03 1.04
CA LEU A 24 -5.77 -5.46 2.30
C LEU A 24 -6.65 -6.53 2.96
N SER A 25 -5.99 -7.48 3.62
CA SER A 25 -6.61 -8.58 4.35
C SER A 25 -6.06 -8.61 5.77
N ASN A 26 -6.93 -8.79 6.76
CA ASN A 26 -6.54 -8.92 8.15
C ASN A 26 -6.54 -10.39 8.60
N ASP A 27 -5.35 -10.96 8.75
CA ASP A 27 -5.14 -12.33 9.17
C ASP A 27 -5.14 -12.51 10.70
N ALA A 28 -5.20 -11.44 11.49
CA ALA A 28 -5.33 -11.54 12.94
C ALA A 28 -6.76 -11.92 13.38
N ASP A 29 -6.86 -12.44 14.60
CA ASP A 29 -8.13 -12.79 15.24
C ASP A 29 -8.82 -11.59 15.93
N HIS A 30 -8.32 -10.37 15.71
CA HIS A 30 -8.90 -9.13 16.23
C HIS A 30 -9.00 -8.06 15.14
N ALA A 31 -9.88 -7.08 15.35
CA ALA A 31 -10.03 -5.97 14.41
C ALA A 31 -8.84 -5.00 14.49
N LEU A 32 -8.38 -4.56 13.33
CA LEU A 32 -7.40 -3.47 13.20
C LEU A 32 -8.19 -2.17 12.99
N LYS A 33 -7.83 -1.10 13.68
CA LYS A 33 -8.53 0.20 13.60
C LYS A 33 -7.63 1.26 12.98
N CYS A 34 -8.22 2.30 12.39
CA CYS A 34 -7.49 3.44 11.82
C CYS A 34 -6.34 2.97 10.91
N VAL A 35 -6.65 2.07 9.98
CA VAL A 35 -5.66 1.46 9.08
C VAL A 35 -5.32 2.45 7.98
N GLU A 36 -4.04 2.78 7.85
CA GLU A 36 -3.53 3.76 6.90
C GLU A 36 -2.33 3.20 6.17
N ILE A 37 -2.34 3.29 4.84
CA ILE A 37 -1.13 3.09 4.04
C ILE A 37 -0.46 4.45 3.90
N LEU A 38 0.75 4.58 4.42
CA LEU A 38 1.59 5.74 4.21
C LEU A 38 1.90 5.88 2.71
N THR A 39 1.89 7.11 2.22
CA THR A 39 2.10 7.44 0.81
C THR A 39 3.26 6.67 0.19
N VAL A 40 2.98 5.99 -0.93
CA VAL A 40 3.98 5.19 -1.66
C VAL A 40 4.66 6.07 -2.70
N PHE A 41 5.97 6.25 -2.60
CA PHE A 41 6.76 7.05 -3.55
C PHE A 41 7.39 6.17 -4.63
N LEU A 42 7.04 6.43 -5.89
CA LEU A 42 7.52 5.68 -7.05
C LEU A 42 8.81 6.28 -7.60
N LYS A 43 9.93 5.93 -6.96
CA LYS A 43 11.26 6.34 -7.42
C LYS A 43 11.54 5.80 -8.84
N ASP A 44 12.50 6.43 -9.52
CA ASP A 44 13.28 5.86 -10.64
C ASP A 44 12.83 6.18 -12.08
N LEU A 45 11.63 6.73 -12.34
CA LEU A 45 11.17 7.00 -13.72
C LEU A 45 10.99 8.49 -14.09
N GLU A 46 10.80 9.39 -13.13
CA GLU A 46 10.56 10.82 -13.42
C GLU A 46 11.71 11.75 -12.97
N THR A 47 12.76 11.20 -12.37
CA THR A 47 13.96 11.96 -11.98
C THR A 47 15.23 11.31 -12.50
N PRO A 48 15.51 11.42 -13.82
CA PRO A 48 16.84 11.13 -14.34
C PRO A 48 17.86 11.98 -13.56
N GLY A 49 18.74 11.34 -12.78
CA GLY A 49 19.73 12.03 -11.93
C GLY A 49 19.49 11.95 -10.41
N GLY A 50 18.50 11.18 -9.94
CA GLY A 50 18.38 10.82 -8.52
C GLY A 50 17.70 11.87 -7.62
N GLY A 51 16.95 12.80 -8.21
CA GLY A 51 16.11 13.75 -7.48
C GLY A 51 14.93 13.08 -6.75
N PRO A 52 14.27 13.80 -5.82
CA PRO A 52 13.15 13.26 -5.05
C PRO A 52 12.01 12.81 -5.96
N SER A 53 11.38 11.68 -5.63
CA SER A 53 10.27 11.12 -6.40
C SER A 53 9.17 12.16 -6.59
N GLN A 54 8.84 12.45 -7.85
CA GLN A 54 7.71 13.32 -8.19
C GLN A 54 6.40 12.56 -8.34
N ALA A 55 6.48 11.23 -8.42
CA ALA A 55 5.33 10.34 -8.50
C ALA A 55 5.07 9.67 -7.15
N HIS A 56 3.82 9.70 -6.69
CA HIS A 56 3.40 8.99 -5.48
C HIS A 56 1.92 8.56 -5.54
N ILE A 57 1.57 7.60 -4.69
CA ILE A 57 0.21 7.07 -4.56
C ILE A 57 -0.24 7.26 -3.12
N SER A 58 -1.41 7.87 -2.94
CA SER A 58 -2.09 8.00 -1.65
C SER A 58 -3.34 7.12 -1.63
N PHE A 59 -3.58 6.42 -0.52
CA PHE A 59 -4.76 5.58 -0.31
C PHE A 59 -5.70 6.22 0.71
N ASP A 60 -6.99 5.94 0.58
CA ASP A 60 -7.95 6.35 1.59
C ASP A 60 -7.76 5.54 2.88
N ALA A 61 -7.85 6.21 4.04
CA ALA A 61 -7.78 5.57 5.34
C ALA A 61 -9.00 4.68 5.60
N VAL A 62 -8.80 3.54 6.28
CA VAL A 62 -9.87 2.60 6.64
C VAL A 62 -10.12 2.66 8.13
N GLY A 63 -11.37 2.94 8.52
CA GLY A 63 -11.76 3.06 9.92
C GLY A 63 -11.52 1.78 10.73
N SER A 64 -11.82 0.61 10.16
CA SER A 64 -11.49 -0.69 10.74
C SER A 64 -11.52 -1.82 9.71
N ILE A 65 -10.67 -2.84 9.90
CA ILE A 65 -10.70 -4.12 9.19
C ILE A 65 -10.92 -5.22 10.24
N ARG A 66 -12.03 -5.95 10.14
CA ARG A 66 -12.41 -7.04 11.05
C ARG A 66 -11.50 -8.26 10.85
N PRO A 67 -11.50 -9.23 11.78
CA PRO A 67 -10.80 -10.49 11.58
C PRO A 67 -11.24 -11.17 10.29
N LYS A 68 -10.27 -11.61 9.48
CA LYS A 68 -10.47 -12.31 8.20
C LYS A 68 -11.27 -11.52 7.16
N GLU A 69 -11.37 -10.20 7.32
CA GLU A 69 -12.01 -9.31 6.36
C GLU A 69 -11.01 -8.84 5.30
N ASN A 70 -11.53 -8.63 4.10
CA ASN A 70 -10.83 -8.03 2.96
C ASN A 70 -11.43 -6.65 2.68
N VAL A 71 -10.58 -5.65 2.50
CA VAL A 71 -11.00 -4.30 2.12
C VAL A 71 -10.25 -3.87 0.87
N VAL A 72 -11.00 -3.41 -0.13
CA VAL A 72 -10.47 -2.84 -1.36
C VAL A 72 -10.31 -1.33 -1.18
N LEU A 73 -9.11 -0.83 -1.41
CA LEU A 73 -8.76 0.56 -1.19
C LEU A 73 -8.91 1.38 -2.47
N SER A 74 -9.58 2.53 -2.33
CA SER A 74 -9.48 3.62 -3.29
C SER A 74 -8.13 4.32 -3.16
N HIS A 75 -7.61 4.80 -4.29
CA HIS A 75 -6.32 5.45 -4.35
C HIS A 75 -6.35 6.66 -5.29
N LYS A 76 -5.39 7.56 -5.10
CA LYS A 76 -5.09 8.66 -6.03
C LYS A 76 -3.61 8.64 -6.34
N ALA A 77 -3.30 8.64 -7.63
CA ALA A 77 -1.94 8.78 -8.12
C ALA A 77 -1.64 10.25 -8.38
N TRP A 78 -0.43 10.68 -8.03
CA TRP A 78 0.05 12.05 -8.20
C TRP A 78 1.38 12.02 -8.94
N VAL A 79 1.54 12.95 -9.88
CA VAL A 79 2.76 13.15 -10.66
C VAL A 79 3.04 14.65 -10.75
N ASN A 80 4.24 15.07 -10.37
CA ASN A 80 4.64 16.49 -10.36
C ASN A 80 3.63 17.39 -9.61
N GLY A 81 3.09 16.88 -8.49
CA GLY A 81 2.13 17.58 -7.64
C GLY A 81 0.70 17.67 -8.20
N LYS A 82 0.39 17.02 -9.33
CA LYS A 82 -0.96 16.98 -9.92
C LYS A 82 -1.51 15.56 -9.88
N ILE A 83 -2.83 15.41 -9.79
CA ILE A 83 -3.49 14.11 -9.91
C ILE A 83 -3.20 13.57 -11.32
N ALA A 84 -2.65 12.37 -11.38
CA ALA A 84 -2.37 11.69 -12.63
C ALA A 84 -3.68 11.27 -13.32
N ASP A 85 -3.67 11.27 -14.65
CA ASP A 85 -4.80 10.73 -15.42
C ASP A 85 -4.96 9.23 -15.16
N ALA A 86 -6.19 8.71 -15.30
CA ALA A 86 -6.53 7.31 -15.10
C ALA A 86 -5.72 6.38 -16.02
N SER A 87 -5.28 6.87 -17.19
CA SER A 87 -4.44 6.12 -18.12
C SER A 87 -3.01 5.85 -17.62
N SER A 88 -2.56 6.51 -16.56
CA SER A 88 -1.18 6.41 -16.08
C SER A 88 -0.93 5.21 -15.16
N ASP A 89 -1.98 4.42 -14.84
CA ASP A 89 -2.03 3.26 -13.93
C ASP A 89 -0.73 3.02 -13.14
N LEU A 90 -0.46 3.97 -12.24
CA LEU A 90 0.77 3.97 -11.46
C LEU A 90 0.75 2.85 -10.42
N LEU A 91 -0.43 2.34 -10.06
CA LEU A 91 -0.56 1.22 -9.14
C LEU A 91 -0.13 -0.10 -9.79
N ALA A 92 -0.36 -0.29 -11.10
CA ALA A 92 0.19 -1.41 -11.88
C ALA A 92 1.68 -1.60 -11.65
N ARG A 93 2.40 -0.49 -11.47
CA ARG A 93 3.85 -0.52 -11.29
C ARG A 93 4.29 -1.23 -10.01
N LEU A 94 3.43 -1.32 -9.00
CA LEU A 94 3.70 -2.06 -7.77
C LEU A 94 3.57 -3.58 -7.94
N LYS A 95 2.98 -4.06 -9.05
CA LYS A 95 2.93 -5.48 -9.35
C LYS A 95 4.31 -6.03 -9.66
N VAL A 96 4.47 -7.31 -9.33
CA VAL A 96 5.65 -8.10 -9.67
C VAL A 96 5.73 -8.24 -11.18
N VAL A 97 6.89 -7.89 -11.74
CA VAL A 97 7.21 -8.12 -13.16
C VAL A 97 8.44 -9.02 -13.18
N SER A 98 8.34 -10.16 -13.86
CA SER A 98 9.41 -11.16 -13.89
C SER A 98 10.71 -10.54 -14.40
N GLY A 99 11.77 -10.64 -13.60
CA GLY A 99 13.11 -10.12 -13.93
C GLY A 99 13.36 -8.68 -13.50
N GLU A 100 12.37 -7.97 -12.94
CA GLU A 100 12.53 -6.64 -12.37
C GLU A 100 12.49 -6.70 -10.83
N VAL A 101 13.51 -6.16 -10.18
CA VAL A 101 13.48 -5.94 -8.73
C VAL A 101 13.06 -4.50 -8.49
N LYS A 102 11.85 -4.30 -7.96
CA LYS A 102 11.34 -2.96 -7.65
C LYS A 102 11.47 -2.69 -6.15
N PRO A 103 12.08 -1.57 -5.73
CA PRO A 103 12.34 -1.29 -4.32
C PRO A 103 11.14 -0.65 -3.61
N TYR A 104 9.92 -1.04 -3.96
CA TYR A 104 8.71 -0.42 -3.44
C TYR A 104 8.23 -1.12 -2.17
N VAL A 105 7.69 -0.34 -1.23
CA VAL A 105 7.18 -0.85 0.04
C VAL A 105 5.83 -0.21 0.34
N LEU A 106 4.91 -1.01 0.88
CA LEU A 106 3.73 -0.51 1.57
C LEU A 106 4.10 -0.38 3.05
N ASP A 107 4.24 0.87 3.51
CA ASP A 107 4.34 1.17 4.93
C ASP A 107 2.92 1.39 5.45
N ILE A 108 2.48 0.51 6.36
CA ILE A 108 1.09 0.49 6.84
C ILE A 108 1.09 0.70 8.35
N SER A 109 0.20 1.55 8.85
CA SER A 109 -0.07 1.73 10.28
C SER A 109 -1.51 1.37 10.64
N TRP A 110 -1.70 0.93 11.89
CA TRP A 110 -3.02 0.68 12.46
C TRP A 110 -2.97 0.82 13.99
N GLN A 111 -4.12 0.92 14.64
CA GLN A 111 -4.27 0.81 16.08
C GLN A 111 -4.68 -0.62 16.47
N ASP A 112 -3.96 -1.19 17.44
CA ASP A 112 -4.30 -2.46 18.05
C ASP A 112 -5.50 -2.33 19.03
N PRO A 113 -6.00 -3.43 19.63
CA PRO A 113 -7.14 -3.36 20.55
C PRO A 113 -6.92 -2.47 21.79
N GLU A 114 -5.66 -2.23 22.17
CA GLU A 114 -5.27 -1.35 23.28
C GLU A 114 -5.21 0.13 22.84
N GLY A 115 -5.45 0.41 21.54
CA GLY A 115 -5.36 1.74 20.95
C GLY A 115 -3.94 2.17 20.60
N LYS A 116 -2.96 1.26 20.67
CA LYS A 116 -1.56 1.57 20.37
C LYS A 116 -1.30 1.45 18.88
N THR A 117 -0.63 2.47 18.33
CA THR A 117 -0.22 2.45 16.92
C THR A 117 0.87 1.40 16.69
N ARG A 118 0.66 0.59 15.66
CA ARG A 118 1.55 -0.43 15.14
C ARG A 118 1.87 -0.13 13.68
N PHE A 119 2.96 -0.71 13.21
CA PHE A 119 3.47 -0.49 11.87
C PHE A 119 3.90 -1.81 11.24
N GLN A 120 3.66 -1.96 9.93
CA GLN A 120 4.10 -3.07 9.12
C GLN A 120 4.61 -2.54 7.79
N ARG A 121 5.82 -2.95 7.45
CA ARG A 121 6.41 -2.73 6.12
C ARG A 121 6.27 -4.00 5.30
N ILE A 122 5.63 -3.89 4.13
CA ILE A 122 5.47 -4.97 3.17
C ILE A 122 6.18 -4.60 1.87
N PRO A 123 7.26 -5.30 1.48
CA PRO A 123 7.85 -5.15 0.16
C PRO A 123 6.86 -5.52 -0.95
N VAL A 124 6.84 -4.77 -2.04
CA VAL A 124 5.99 -5.03 -3.22
C VAL A 124 6.81 -4.93 -4.50
N GLY A 125 6.40 -5.64 -5.54
CA GLY A 125 7.15 -5.70 -6.81
C GLY A 125 8.40 -6.59 -6.75
N HIS A 126 8.41 -7.59 -5.85
CA HIS A 126 9.44 -8.63 -5.72
C HIS A 126 8.88 -10.01 -6.05
#